data_AF-A0A419J521-F1
#
_entry.id   AF-A0A419J521-F1
#
_cell.length_a   1.000
_cell.length_b   1.000
_cell.length_c   1.000
_cell.angle_alpha   90.00
_cell.angle_beta   90.00
_cell.angle_gamma   90.00
#
_symmetry.space_group_name_H-M   'P 1'
#
loop_
_entity.id
_entity.type
_entity.pdbx_description
1 polymer ?
#
loop_
_entity_poly.entity_id
_entity_poly.type
_entity_poly.pdbx_seq_one_letter_code
_entity_poly.pdbx_strand_id
1 'polypeptide(L)' 'MNGQAAAYFIFGITLVVIFVVIIGFYYSRKRHRKVEEPKYKMLDDED' A
#
# COMPACT_ATOMS: atom_id res chain seq x y z
N MET A 1 7.13 -7.46 32.96
CA MET A 1 6.94 -8.46 31.87
C MET A 1 5.72 -8.15 31.01
N ASN A 2 4.55 -7.76 31.55
CA ASN A 2 3.34 -7.53 30.74
C ASN A 2 3.35 -6.25 29.87
N GLY A 3 4.00 -5.18 30.32
CA GLY A 3 4.04 -3.91 29.58
C GLY A 3 4.87 -3.99 28.28
N GLN A 4 5.97 -4.76 28.29
CA GLN A 4 6.82 -4.92 27.11
C GLN A 4 6.11 -5.74 26.01
N ALA A 5 5.44 -6.83 26.39
CA ALA A 5 4.67 -7.64 25.44
C ALA A 5 3.54 -6.82 24.78
N ALA A 6 2.81 -6.01 25.57
CA ALA A 6 1.79 -5.12 25.06
C ALA A 6 2.38 -4.05 24.11
N ALA A 7 3.53 -3.46 24.44
CA ALA A 7 4.20 -2.48 23.59
C ALA A 7 4.61 -3.06 22.24
N TYR A 8 5.23 -4.25 22.22
CA TYR A 8 5.60 -4.92 20.98
C TYR A 8 4.39 -5.32 20.13
N PHE A 9 3.30 -5.74 20.76
CA PHE A 9 2.06 -6.07 20.06
C PHE A 9 1.45 -4.83 19.39
N ILE A 10 1.31 -3.71 20.13
CA ILE A 10 0.79 -2.45 19.58
C ILE A 10 1.70 -1.94 18.46
N PHE A 11 3.01 -2.02 18.62
CA PHE A 11 3.98 -1.64 17.59
C PHE A 11 3.80 -2.48 16.32
N GLY A 12 3.70 -3.80 16.45
CA GLY A 12 3.45 -4.69 15.32
C GLY A 12 2.14 -4.38 14.59
N ILE A 13 1.04 -4.20 15.33
CA ILE A 13 -0.26 -3.82 14.74
C ILE A 13 -0.18 -2.48 14.02
N THR A 14 0.54 -1.50 14.58
CA THR A 14 0.74 -0.19 13.96
C THR A 14 1.41 -0.31 12.60
N LEU A 15 2.46 -1.14 12.49
CA LEU A 15 3.14 -1.39 11.22
C LEU A 15 2.21 -2.01 10.18
N VAL A 16 1.41 -3.01 10.57
CA VAL A 16 0.43 -3.65 9.68
C VAL A 16 -0.60 -2.64 9.16
N VAL A 17 -1.15 -1.81 10.05
CA VAL A 17 -2.11 -0.76 9.69
C VAL A 17 -1.50 0.23 8.70
N ILE A 18 -0.26 0.68 8.93
CA ILE A 18 0.45 1.58 8.00
C ILE A 18 0.57 0.94 6.61
N PHE A 19 0.97 -0.34 6.52
CA PHE A 19 1.06 -1.03 5.23
C PHE A 19 -0.30 -1.14 4.54
N VAL A 20 -1.36 -1.51 5.27
CA VAL A 20 -2.73 -1.58 4.71
C VAL A 20 -3.18 -0.21 4.18
N VAL A 21 -2.89 0.88 4.90
CA VAL A 21 -3.20 2.25 4.47
C VAL A 21 -2.44 2.60 3.19
N ILE A 22 -1.14 2.30 3.11
CA ILE A 22 -0.32 2.55 1.91
C ILE A 22 -0.89 1.79 0.73
N ILE A 23 -1.12 0.48 0.88
CA ILE A 23 -1.67 -0.37 -0.19
C ILE A 23 -3.04 0.17 -0.62
N GLY A 24 -3.96 0.39 0.32
CA GLY A 24 -5.29 0.91 0.03
C GLY A 24 -5.26 2.27 -0.64
N PHE A 25 -4.35 3.16 -0.26
CA PHE A 25 -4.24 4.49 -0.84
C PHE A 25 -3.66 4.47 -2.26
N TYR A 26 -2.59 3.71 -2.50
CA TYR A 26 -1.89 3.67 -3.79
C TYR A 26 -2.57 2.73 -4.80
N TYR A 27 -3.05 1.58 -4.36
CA TYR A 27 -3.74 0.59 -5.20
C TYR A 27 -5.25 0.75 -5.21
N SER A 28 -5.81 1.77 -4.54
CA SER A 28 -7.21 2.16 -4.73
C SER A 28 -7.49 2.42 -6.21
N ARG A 29 -8.67 1.97 -6.65
CA ARG A 29 -9.20 2.06 -8.03
C ARG A 29 -9.05 3.44 -8.67
N LYS A 30 -8.97 4.51 -7.85
CA LYS A 30 -8.78 5.90 -8.30
C LYS A 30 -7.32 6.24 -8.67
N ARG A 31 -6.33 5.60 -8.05
CA ARG A 31 -4.89 5.85 -8.28
C ARG A 31 -4.21 4.73 -9.08
N HIS A 32 -4.73 3.51 -9.00
CA HIS A 32 -4.26 2.37 -9.78
C HIS A 32 -4.15 2.71 -11.27
N ARG A 33 -5.20 3.34 -11.83
CA ARG A 33 -5.20 3.75 -13.24
C ARG A 33 -4.08 4.72 -13.59
N LYS A 34 -3.72 5.66 -12.69
CA LYS A 34 -2.64 6.65 -12.91
C LYS A 34 -1.25 6.03 -12.77
N VAL A 35 -1.10 5.04 -11.88
CA VAL A 35 0.16 4.30 -11.70
C VAL A 35 0.39 3.34 -12.87
N GLU A 36 -0.67 2.75 -13.42
CA GLU A 36 -0.58 1.85 -14.57
C GLU A 36 -0.69 2.55 -15.93
N GLU A 37 -1.13 3.80 -15.99
CA GLU A 37 -1.17 4.63 -17.22
C GLU A 37 0.13 4.57 -18.05
N PRO A 38 1.35 4.69 -17.46
CA PRO A 38 2.59 4.52 -18.23
C PRO A 38 2.77 3.11 -18.81
N LYS A 39 2.22 2.06 -18.18
CA LYS A 39 2.28 0.69 -18.69
C LYS A 39 1.38 0.52 -19.92
N TYR A 40 0.17 1.06 -19.89
CA TYR A 40 -0.73 1.01 -21.05
C TYR A 40 -0.22 1.90 -22.19
N LYS A 41 0.39 3.05 -21.88
CA LYS A 41 0.99 3.93 -22.89
C LYS A 41 2.12 3.26 -23.68
N MET A 42 2.91 2.40 -23.05
CA MET A 42 3.95 1.63 -23.76
C MET A 42 3.39 0.60 -24.76
N LEU A 43 2.11 0.21 -24.62
CA LEU A 43 1.45 -0.76 -25.50
C LEU A 43 0.68 -0.08 -26.64
N ASP A 44 0.21 1.16 -26.45
CA ASP A 44 -0.47 1.95 -27.49
C ASP A 44 0.50 2.58 -28.51
N ASP A 45 1.81 2.63 -28.22
CA ASP A 45 2.84 3.16 -29.14
C ASP A 45 3.23 2.14 -30.26
N GLU A 46 2.62 0.95 -30.30
CA GLU A 46 2.87 -0.09 -31.33
C GLU A 46 1.87 -0.09 -32.52
N ASP A 47 0.89 0.83 -32.56
CA ASP A 47 -0.03 1.02 -33.71
C ASP A 47 0.29 2.26 -34.56
#